data_AF-A0A3R7C8C0-F1
#
_entry.id   AF-A0A3R7C8C0-F1
#
_cell.length_a   1.000
_cell.length_b   1.000
_cell.length_c   1.000
_cell.angle_alpha   90.00
_cell.angle_beta   90.00
_cell.angle_gamma   90.00
#
_symmetry.space_group_name_H-M   'P 1'
#
loop_
_entity.id
_entity.type
_entity.pdbx_description
1 polymer ?
#
loop_
_entity_poly.entity_id
_entity_poly.type
_entity_poly.pdbx_seq_one_letter_code
_entity_poly.pdbx_strand_id
1 'polypeptide(L)' 'LVGVVSWGLGCGDLNKPGVYGRLSSARSFIEPYLKKKNLRVPYLVGEDVEASEEVVADDVVDSDVVSALEGGN' A
#
# COMPACT_ATOMS: atom_id res chain seq x y z
N LEU A 1 6.60 -2.84 -2.52
CA LEU A 1 6.65 -3.26 -3.94
C LEU A 1 7.01 -2.04 -4.81
N VAL A 2 7.93 -2.18 -5.77
CA VAL A 2 8.43 -1.04 -6.57
C VAL A 2 7.94 -1.02 -8.03
N GLY A 3 7.67 -2.20 -8.61
CA GLY A 3 7.21 -2.34 -10.00
C GLY A 3 6.37 -3.60 -10.23
N VAL A 4 5.57 -3.62 -11.30
CA VAL A 4 4.95 -4.83 -11.87
C VAL A 4 5.59 -5.11 -13.23
N VAL A 5 5.81 -6.38 -13.57
CA VAL A 5 6.31 -6.78 -14.89
C VAL A 5 5.37 -6.22 -15.97
N SER A 6 5.93 -5.54 -16.97
CA SER A 6 5.17 -5.07 -18.12
C SER A 6 5.46 -5.94 -19.35
N TRP A 7 6.70 -5.90 -19.86
CA TRP A 7 7.12 -6.71 -21.02
C TRP A 7 8.65 -6.81 -21.08
N GLY A 8 9.16 -7.57 -22.05
CA GLY A 8 10.60 -7.66 -22.37
C GLY A 8 10.82 -8.21 -23.78
N LEU A 9 12.01 -7.98 -24.34
CA LEU A 9 12.47 -8.58 -25.59
C LEU A 9 13.34 -9.80 -25.29
N GLY A 10 12.79 -11.00 -25.45
CA GLY A 10 13.50 -12.23 -25.10
C GLY A 10 13.64 -12.41 -23.58
N CYS A 11 14.59 -13.25 -23.16
CA CYS A 11 14.87 -13.53 -21.75
C CYS A 11 16.38 -13.76 -21.54
N GLY A 12 16.99 -13.04 -20.60
CA GLY A 12 18.43 -13.19 -20.28
C GLY A 12 19.39 -12.61 -21.32
N ASP A 13 18.88 -11.89 -22.32
CA ASP A 13 19.70 -11.29 -23.38
C ASP A 13 20.50 -10.08 -22.86
N LEU A 14 21.79 -10.04 -23.20
CA LEU A 14 22.65 -8.91 -22.87
C LEU A 14 22.12 -7.62 -23.52
N ASN A 15 22.17 -6.51 -22.77
CA ASN A 15 21.71 -5.19 -23.19
C ASN A 15 20.21 -5.10 -23.53
N LYS A 16 19.40 -6.10 -23.18
CA LYS A 16 17.93 -6.05 -23.32
C LYS A 16 17.28 -6.10 -21.93
N PRO A 17 17.10 -4.94 -21.27
CA PRO A 17 16.49 -4.90 -19.95
C PRO A 17 15.00 -5.26 -20.02
N GLY A 18 14.48 -5.84 -18.93
CA GLY A 18 13.04 -5.98 -18.74
C GLY A 18 12.38 -4.64 -18.45
N VAL A 19 11.15 -4.46 -18.92
CA VAL A 19 10.37 -3.23 -18.74
C VAL A 19 9.31 -3.47 -17.66
N TYR A 20 9.29 -2.57 -16.67
CA TYR A 20 8.40 -2.64 -15.51
C TYR A 20 7.55 -1.38 -15.40
N GLY A 21 6.28 -1.56 -15.02
CA GLY A 21 5.42 -0.45 -14.64
C GLY A 21 5.79 0.05 -13.24
N ARG A 22 6.03 1.35 -13.10
CA ARG A 22 6.44 1.98 -11.83
C ARG A 22 5.22 2.21 -10.92
N LEU A 23 5.08 1.43 -9.83
CA LEU A 23 3.89 1.56 -8.96
C LEU A 23 3.80 2.91 -8.25
N SER A 24 4.93 3.55 -7.92
CA SER A 24 4.90 4.84 -7.23
C SER A 24 4.13 5.90 -8.03
N SER A 25 4.18 5.83 -9.36
CA SER A 25 3.47 6.75 -10.25
C SER A 25 1.98 6.43 -10.39
N ALA A 26 1.57 5.18 -10.15
CA ALA A 26 0.18 4.74 -10.25
C ALA A 26 -0.57 4.78 -8.91
N ARG A 27 0.09 5.20 -7.82
CA ARG A 27 -0.46 5.14 -6.46
C ARG A 27 -1.82 5.83 -6.33
N SER A 28 -1.92 7.08 -6.78
CA SER A 28 -3.16 7.87 -6.70
C SER A 28 -4.32 7.26 -7.49
N PHE A 29 -4.01 6.53 -8.57
CA PHE A 29 -5.02 5.81 -9.35
C PHE A 29 -5.54 4.57 -8.61
N ILE A 30 -4.66 3.84 -7.91
CA ILE A 30 -4.99 2.57 -7.26
C ILE A 30 -5.72 2.78 -5.93
N GLU A 31 -5.34 3.82 -5.19
CA GLU A 31 -5.83 4.13 -3.84
C GLU A 31 -7.37 4.07 -3.66
N PRO A 32 -8.22 4.67 -4.53
CA PRO A 32 -9.67 4.61 -4.36
C PRO A 32 -10.27 3.20 -4.53
N TYR A 33 -9.53 2.27 -5.14
CA TYR A 33 -9.98 0.88 -5.35
C TYR A 33 -9.49 -0.07 -4.26
N LEU A 34 -8.64 0.40 -3.33
CA LEU A 34 -8.17 -0.39 -2.21
C LEU A 34 -9.19 -0.36 -1.08
N LYS A 35 -9.72 -1.53 -0.70
CA LYS A 35 -10.38 -1.67 0.60
C LYS A 35 -9.30 -1.52 1.65
N LYS A 36 -9.32 -0.42 2.43
CA LYS A 36 -8.47 -0.27 3.62
C LYS A 36 -8.77 -1.44 4.56
N LYS A 37 -7.92 -2.45 4.50
CA LYS A 37 -7.73 -3.46 5.54
C LYS A 37 -6.32 -3.26 6.07
N ASN A 38 -5.93 -3.91 7.15
CA ASN A 38 -4.54 -3.92 7.63
C ASN A 38 -3.65 -4.62 6.59
N LEU A 39 -3.38 -3.96 5.46
CA LEU A 39 -2.48 -4.39 4.38
C LEU A 39 -1.03 -4.22 4.84
N ARG A 40 -0.70 -4.79 6.00
CA ARG A 40 0.67 -5.24 6.26
C ARG A 40 0.84 -6.49 5.40
N VAL A 41 1.47 -6.32 4.25
CA VAL A 41 2.12 -7.45 3.60
C VAL A 41 3.40 -7.71 4.40
N PRO A 42 3.50 -8.78 5.21
CA PRO A 42 4.79 -9.14 5.74
C PRO A 42 5.66 -9.42 4.51
N TYR A 43 6.71 -8.61 4.34
CA TYR A 43 7.81 -9.02 3.50
C TYR A 43 8.26 -10.35 4.08
N LEU A 44 8.29 -11.42 3.28
CA LEU A 44 8.69 -12.76 3.73
C LEU A 44 10.20 -12.77 4.06
N VAL A 45 10.58 -12.05 5.10
CA VAL A 45 11.67 -12.40 5.99
C VAL A 45 10.98 -13.23 7.05
N GLY A 46 11.27 -14.53 7.07
CA GLY A 46 10.75 -15.40 8.10
C GLY A 46 11.21 -14.89 9.44
N GLU A 47 10.27 -14.30 10.19
CA GLU A 47 10.30 -14.17 11.64
C GLU A 47 8.91 -13.74 12.07
N ASP A 48 8.30 -14.58 12.89
CA ASP A 48 6.99 -14.42 13.46
C ASP A 48 7.03 -13.24 14.44
N VAL A 49 6.56 -12.07 14.03
CA VAL A 49 6.35 -10.94 14.95
C VAL A 49 4.94 -10.43 14.79
N GLU A 50 4.08 -10.98 15.67
CA GLU A 50 2.86 -10.35 16.16
C GLU A 50 3.20 -8.95 16.68
N ALA A 51 3.16 -7.96 15.81
CA ALA A 51 3.22 -6.57 16.20
C ALA A 51 1.80 -6.11 16.52
N SER A 52 1.43 -6.31 17.78
CA SER A 52 0.39 -5.58 18.50
C SER A 52 0.46 -4.08 18.20
N GLU A 53 -0.71 -3.45 18.29
CA GLU A 53 -1.02 -2.01 18.24
C GLU A 53 0.14 -1.02 18.41
N GLU A 54 0.05 0.10 17.68
CA GLU A 54 0.83 1.35 17.80
C GLU A 54 1.88 1.60 16.70
N VAL A 55 1.43 2.13 15.55
CA VAL A 55 2.20 3.12 14.78
C VAL A 55 1.23 4.15 14.24
N VAL A 56 1.32 5.35 14.81
CA VAL A 56 0.55 6.55 14.49
C VAL A 56 0.54 6.85 12.99
N ALA A 57 -0.64 6.79 12.37
CA ALA A 57 -0.90 7.52 11.15
C ALA A 57 -1.45 8.89 11.57
N ASP A 58 -0.56 9.88 11.64
CA ASP A 58 -0.96 11.28 11.49
C ASP A 58 -1.94 11.39 10.29
N ASP A 59 -3.05 12.09 10.50
CA ASP A 59 -4.07 12.47 9.50
C ASP A 59 -5.12 11.43 9.05
N VAL A 60 -5.81 10.76 9.99
CA VAL A 60 -7.21 10.34 9.74
C VAL A 60 -8.12 10.94 10.81
N VAL A 61 -8.46 12.21 10.63
CA VAL A 61 -9.69 12.78 11.21
C VAL A 61 -10.86 12.11 10.50
N ASP A 62 -11.39 11.05 11.10
CA ASP A 62 -12.63 10.46 10.66
C ASP A 62 -13.76 11.44 11.02
N SER A 63 -14.36 12.07 10.00
CA SER A 63 -15.51 12.98 10.15
C SER A 63 -16.70 12.30 10.85
N ASP A 64 -16.67 10.97 10.96
CA ASP A 64 -17.72 10.17 11.61
C ASP A 64 -17.62 10.22 13.15
N VAL A 65 -16.47 10.57 13.75
CA VAL A 65 -16.32 10.70 15.21
C VAL A 65 -16.86 12.04 15.74
N VAL A 66 -16.84 13.10 14.92
CA VAL A 66 -17.29 14.45 15.33
C VAL A 66 -18.82 14.54 15.44
N SER A 67 -19.57 13.67 14.75
CA SER A 67 -21.04 13.69 14.80
C SER A 67 -21.63 13.12 16.10
N ALA A 68 -20.82 12.44 16.93
CA ALA A 68 -21.30 11.84 18.18
C ALA A 68 -21.23 12.79 19.40
N LEU A 69 -20.63 13.98 19.26
CA LEU A 69 -20.36 14.87 20.41
C LEU A 69 -21.22 16.14 20.48
N GLU A 70 -22.09 16.41 19.49
CA GLU A 70 -22.97 17.60 19.52
C GLU A 70 -24.46 17.29 19.83
N GLY A 71 -24.74 16.11 20.41
CA GLY A 71 -26.10 15.72 20.79
C GLY A 71 -26.21 15.30 22.26
N GLY A 72 -26.21 16.26 23.19
CA GLY A 72 -26.39 15.94 24.61
C GLY A 72 -26.44 17.12 25.57
N ASN A 73 -27.61 17.78 25.62
CA ASN A 73 -28.11 18.74 26.62
C ASN A 73 -27.34 20.06 26.84
#